data_AF-M1AKP1-F1
#
_entry.id   AF-M1AKP1-F1
#
_cell.length_a   1.000
_cell.length_b   1.000
_cell.length_c   1.000
_cell.angle_alpha   90.00
_cell.angle_beta   90.00
_cell.angle_gamma   90.00
#
_symmetry.space_group_name_H-M   'P 1'
#
loop_
_entity.id
_entity.type
_entity.pdbx_description
1 polymer ?
#
loop_
_entity_poly.entity_id
_entity_poly.type
_entity_poly.pdbx_seq_one_letter_code
_entity_poly.pdbx_strand_id
1 'polypeptide(L)'
;MQKGAEAVHAANPDVLVILSGLNFDKDLSFLRQRPINLTFSGKLVFEIHRYSFTDGKSWETGNPNQVCGQVVNDIMSRGGFLLDQGYPLFVSEFGADQRGTNVNDNRYFNCFLGLAAELDFDWALWTLVGSYYLREGVVGLNEVYGVMDWNWCDIRNSSFLKRISTVQSPFQGPGYNESRSHKLIFHPMTGLCVRRISFFQPLELGPCSESDAWDYTPTKTLTLTGTYFCLQADKSGQPAKLGIMCTNSNSKWQAISDSKMHLSSKLQDGTNLCLDVDSKNVVFTNTCKCLSKDKTCDPASQWFKIIDSTRKQNTTKSFFQSKQIAQFLGNTFSYIL
;
A
#
# COMPACT_ATOMS: atom_id res chain seq x y z
N MET A 1 6.25 15.58 27.69
CA MET A 1 5.02 15.21 26.99
C MET A 1 3.76 15.68 27.73
N GLN A 2 3.36 15.09 28.86
CA GLN A 2 2.08 15.40 29.53
C GLN A 2 1.81 16.88 29.81
N LYS A 3 2.72 17.58 30.50
CA LYS A 3 2.54 19.01 30.80
C LYS A 3 2.35 19.87 29.54
N GLY A 4 3.03 19.51 28.45
CA GLY A 4 2.87 20.20 27.16
C GLY A 4 1.51 19.92 26.53
N ALA A 5 1.06 18.67 26.56
CA ALA A 5 -0.26 18.28 26.06
C ALA A 5 -1.40 19.00 26.81
N GLU A 6 -1.32 19.05 28.15
CA GLU A 6 -2.28 19.79 28.99
C GLU A 6 -2.25 21.29 28.70
N ALA A 7 -1.07 21.88 28.51
CA ALA A 7 -0.95 23.30 28.19
C ALA A 7 -1.57 23.64 26.83
N VAL A 8 -1.35 22.80 25.80
CA VAL A 8 -1.98 22.96 24.48
C VAL A 8 -3.50 22.83 24.60
N HIS A 9 -4.00 21.83 25.33
CA HIS A 9 -5.43 21.64 25.56
C HIS A 9 -6.07 22.83 26.29
N ALA A 10 -5.43 23.33 27.34
CA ALA A 10 -5.90 24.49 28.10
C ALA A 10 -5.94 25.77 27.24
N ALA A 11 -4.99 25.92 26.32
CA ALA A 11 -4.96 27.04 25.38
C ALA A 11 -6.03 26.92 24.29
N ASN A 12 -6.28 25.71 23.78
CA ASN A 12 -7.34 25.46 22.81
C ASN A 12 -7.88 24.01 22.93
N PRO A 13 -9.13 23.83 23.41
CA PRO A 13 -9.71 22.50 23.60
C PRO A 13 -10.13 21.83 22.28
N ASP A 14 -10.21 22.56 21.16
CA ASP A 14 -10.75 22.06 19.88
C ASP A 14 -9.68 21.53 18.92
N VAL A 15 -8.39 21.76 19.19
CA VAL A 15 -7.29 21.27 18.34
C VAL A 15 -6.83 19.87 18.73
N LEU A 16 -6.42 19.08 17.73
CA LEU A 16 -5.68 17.83 17.93
C LEU A 16 -4.36 18.10 18.67
N VAL A 17 -3.95 17.16 19.50
CA VAL A 17 -2.66 17.21 20.22
C VAL A 17 -1.82 16.03 19.74
N ILE A 18 -0.80 16.36 18.95
CA ILE A 18 0.16 15.39 18.39
C ILE A 18 1.30 15.19 19.40
N LEU A 19 1.59 13.93 19.73
CA LEU A 19 2.59 13.54 20.72
C LEU A 19 3.75 12.79 20.03
N SER A 20 4.90 13.43 20.02
CA SER A 20 6.13 12.98 19.36
C SER A 20 6.89 11.90 20.13
N GLY A 21 7.54 11.01 19.40
CA GLY A 21 8.36 9.95 19.97
C GLY A 21 9.69 10.43 20.57
N LEU A 22 10.48 9.46 21.02
CA LEU A 22 11.89 9.68 21.35
C LEU A 22 12.77 9.38 20.12
N ASN A 23 14.04 9.80 20.21
CA ASN A 23 15.06 9.49 19.20
C ASN A 23 14.64 9.98 17.80
N PHE A 24 14.42 11.30 17.64
CA PHE A 24 13.94 11.89 16.39
C PHE A 24 12.61 11.27 15.94
N ASP A 25 11.69 11.14 16.90
CA ASP A 25 10.34 10.60 16.70
C ASP A 25 10.29 9.18 16.11
N LYS A 26 11.30 8.36 16.36
CA LYS A 26 11.30 6.97 15.91
C LYS A 26 10.65 6.01 16.91
N ASP A 27 10.49 6.41 18.17
CA ASP A 27 10.19 5.48 19.25
C ASP A 27 9.14 5.97 20.26
N LEU A 28 7.97 5.32 20.25
CA LEU A 28 6.90 5.49 21.24
C LEU A 28 6.76 4.27 22.17
N SER A 29 7.68 3.30 22.11
CA SER A 29 7.56 2.04 22.86
C SER A 29 7.54 2.23 24.38
N PHE A 30 8.08 3.33 24.88
CA PHE A 30 8.04 3.69 26.30
C PHE A 30 6.60 3.83 26.84
N LEU A 31 5.63 4.14 25.97
CA LEU A 31 4.21 4.25 26.34
C LEU A 31 3.57 2.91 26.74
N ARG A 32 4.18 1.77 26.37
CA ARG A 32 3.74 0.44 26.85
C ARG A 32 3.90 0.30 28.36
N GLN A 33 4.97 0.88 28.92
CA GLN A 33 5.28 0.80 30.35
C GLN A 33 4.80 2.04 31.11
N ARG A 34 4.75 3.18 30.43
CA ARG A 34 4.33 4.46 31.01
C ARG A 34 3.27 5.11 30.12
N PRO A 35 2.02 4.61 30.17
CA PRO A 35 0.91 5.23 29.45
C PRO A 35 0.74 6.67 29.88
N ILE A 36 0.25 7.49 28.96
CA ILE A 36 0.02 8.90 29.23
C ILE A 36 -1.27 9.04 30.04
N ASN A 37 -1.21 9.81 31.12
CA ASN A 37 -2.39 10.20 31.89
C ASN A 37 -2.70 11.68 31.61
N LEU A 38 -3.77 11.95 30.87
CA LEU A 38 -4.21 13.29 30.50
C LEU A 38 -5.66 13.49 30.93
N THR A 39 -6.05 14.74 31.10
CA THR A 39 -7.44 15.14 31.37
C THR A 39 -8.37 14.95 30.14
N PHE A 40 -7.80 14.60 28.98
CA PHE A 40 -8.49 14.40 27.71
C PHE A 40 -7.86 13.24 26.91
N SER A 41 -8.63 12.63 25.99
CA SER A 41 -8.16 11.50 25.16
C SER A 41 -8.66 11.50 23.72
N GLY A 42 -9.88 11.97 23.46
CA GLY A 42 -10.55 11.91 22.13
C GLY A 42 -9.99 12.81 21.02
N LYS A 43 -8.81 13.40 21.22
CA LYS A 43 -8.11 14.27 20.26
C LYS A 43 -6.59 14.08 20.29
N LEU A 44 -6.13 12.95 20.82
CA LEU A 44 -4.73 12.57 20.85
C LEU A 44 -4.36 11.89 19.54
N VAL A 45 -3.21 12.28 19.01
CA VAL A 45 -2.55 11.66 17.86
C VAL A 45 -1.11 11.39 18.26
N PHE A 46 -0.55 10.27 17.84
CA PHE A 46 0.86 9.97 18.07
C PHE A 46 1.61 10.03 16.77
N GLU A 47 2.82 10.57 16.78
CA GLU A 47 3.61 10.68 15.57
C GLU A 47 4.90 9.86 15.57
N ILE A 48 5.26 9.36 14.38
CA ILE A 48 6.55 8.74 14.13
C ILE A 48 7.20 9.24 12.83
N HIS A 49 8.52 9.22 12.80
CA HIS A 49 9.31 9.45 11.60
C HIS A 49 9.81 8.12 11.02
N ARG A 50 9.88 8.03 9.68
CA ARG A 50 10.46 6.85 9.02
C ARG A 50 11.18 7.16 7.72
N TYR A 51 12.43 6.72 7.66
CA TYR A 51 13.30 6.83 6.49
C TYR A 51 14.14 5.57 6.27
N SER A 52 14.62 5.35 5.05
CA SER A 52 15.51 4.23 4.74
C SER A 52 16.79 4.24 5.59
N PHE A 53 17.35 5.42 5.88
CA PHE A 53 18.58 5.57 6.68
C PHE A 53 18.36 5.28 8.18
N THR A 54 17.10 5.18 8.62
CA THR A 54 16.79 4.63 9.96
C THR A 54 17.34 3.21 10.10
N ASP A 55 17.38 2.48 8.99
CA ASP A 55 17.85 1.10 8.87
C ASP A 55 19.32 1.01 8.42
N GLY A 56 20.05 2.13 8.47
CA GLY A 56 21.39 2.23 7.91
C GLY A 56 21.41 1.89 6.41
N LYS A 57 22.24 0.91 6.02
CA LYS A 57 22.35 0.41 4.63
C LYS A 57 21.64 -0.92 4.40
N SER A 58 20.69 -1.29 5.26
CA SER A 58 20.05 -2.61 5.20
C SER A 58 19.28 -2.81 3.89
N TRP A 59 18.63 -1.77 3.34
CA TRP A 59 17.90 -1.87 2.08
C TRP A 59 18.83 -2.06 0.87
N GLU A 60 20.02 -1.45 0.91
CA GLU A 60 21.04 -1.62 -0.13
C GLU A 60 21.72 -2.99 -0.05
N THR A 61 22.06 -3.45 1.16
CA THR A 61 22.96 -4.61 1.37
C THR A 61 22.23 -5.92 1.68
N GLY A 62 20.99 -5.84 2.16
CA GLY A 62 20.15 -6.98 2.53
C GLY A 62 19.17 -7.40 1.44
N ASN A 63 18.53 -8.54 1.65
CA ASN A 63 17.41 -8.98 0.82
C ASN A 63 16.17 -8.10 1.12
N PRO A 64 15.58 -7.41 0.12
CA PRO A 64 14.51 -6.44 0.38
C PRO A 64 13.26 -7.02 1.05
N ASN A 65 12.94 -8.30 0.82
CA ASN A 65 11.82 -8.97 1.49
C ASN A 65 12.07 -9.15 2.99
N GLN A 66 13.25 -9.66 3.36
CA GLN A 66 13.61 -9.87 4.77
C GLN A 66 13.75 -8.53 5.51
N VAL A 67 14.38 -7.54 4.86
CA VAL A 67 14.52 -6.18 5.41
C VAL A 67 13.14 -5.55 5.62
N CYS A 68 12.22 -5.64 4.65
CA CYS A 68 10.87 -5.12 4.82
C CYS A 68 10.14 -5.79 6.00
N GLY A 69 10.24 -7.11 6.16
CA GLY A 69 9.67 -7.80 7.32
C GLY A 69 10.24 -7.29 8.66
N GLN A 70 11.54 -7.08 8.74
CA GLN A 70 12.20 -6.51 9.93
C GLN A 70 11.75 -5.07 10.20
N VAL A 71 11.66 -4.24 9.17
CA VAL A 71 11.26 -2.84 9.25
C VAL A 71 9.80 -2.69 9.68
N VAL A 72 8.90 -3.47 9.10
CA VAL A 72 7.48 -3.47 9.51
C VAL A 72 7.36 -3.88 10.97
N ASN A 73 8.06 -4.95 11.40
CA ASN A 73 8.06 -5.36 12.81
C ASN A 73 8.60 -4.27 13.74
N ASP A 74 9.66 -3.58 13.35
CA ASP A 74 10.24 -2.46 14.11
C ASP A 74 9.22 -1.32 14.26
N ILE A 75 8.60 -0.86 13.16
CA ILE A 75 7.55 0.18 13.16
C ILE A 75 6.39 -0.21 14.07
N MET A 76 5.88 -1.43 13.93
CA MET A 76 4.75 -1.90 14.75
C MET A 76 5.13 -2.01 16.23
N SER A 77 6.36 -2.42 16.53
CA SER A 77 6.84 -2.50 17.92
C SER A 77 6.99 -1.12 18.56
N ARG A 78 7.41 -0.12 17.78
CA ARG A 78 7.73 1.24 18.27
C ARG A 78 6.55 2.19 18.31
N GLY A 79 5.61 2.10 17.37
CA GLY A 79 4.46 3.00 17.32
C GLY A 79 3.16 2.33 16.90
N GLY A 80 3.20 1.32 16.01
CA GLY A 80 1.99 0.70 15.46
C GLY A 80 1.06 0.05 16.49
N PHE A 81 1.56 -0.38 17.66
CA PHE A 81 0.73 -0.90 18.75
C PHE A 81 -0.31 0.11 19.28
N LEU A 82 -0.16 1.41 19.00
CA LEU A 82 -1.12 2.44 19.38
C LEU A 82 -2.40 2.38 18.53
N LEU A 83 -2.30 1.89 17.28
CA LEU A 83 -3.47 1.64 16.43
C LEU A 83 -4.38 0.58 17.07
N ASP A 84 -3.80 -0.48 17.64
CA ASP A 84 -4.54 -1.53 18.36
C ASP A 84 -5.23 -1.01 19.63
N GLN A 85 -4.72 0.11 20.18
CA GLN A 85 -5.32 0.81 21.33
C GLN A 85 -6.39 1.83 20.92
N GLY A 86 -6.66 1.98 19.62
CA GLY A 86 -7.64 2.92 19.08
C GLY A 86 -7.12 4.35 18.93
N TYR A 87 -5.81 4.58 19.04
CA TYR A 87 -5.23 5.90 18.80
C TYR A 87 -4.79 6.05 17.34
N PRO A 88 -5.03 7.21 16.70
CA PRO A 88 -4.42 7.54 15.42
C PRO A 88 -2.89 7.59 15.51
N LEU A 89 -2.24 7.00 14.51
CA LEU A 89 -0.81 7.11 14.28
C LEU A 89 -0.59 7.98 13.04
N PHE A 90 0.24 9.01 13.16
CA PHE A 90 0.60 9.95 12.11
C PHE A 90 2.06 9.78 11.74
N VAL A 91 2.37 9.41 10.50
CA VAL A 91 3.77 9.41 10.03
C VAL A 91 4.13 10.83 9.60
N SER A 92 4.48 11.67 10.56
CA SER A 92 4.70 13.11 10.35
C SER A 92 5.94 13.44 9.52
N GLU A 93 6.85 12.48 9.35
CA GLU A 93 8.00 12.64 8.49
C GLU A 93 8.40 11.32 7.82
N PHE A 94 8.39 11.32 6.49
CA PHE A 94 9.04 10.29 5.68
C PHE A 94 9.52 10.89 4.36
N GLY A 95 10.40 10.19 3.66
CA GLY A 95 10.85 10.62 2.35
C GLY A 95 11.83 9.67 1.71
N ALA A 96 12.22 10.02 0.49
CA ALA A 96 13.19 9.32 -0.33
C ALA A 96 13.90 10.34 -1.22
N ASP A 97 15.15 10.08 -1.58
CA ASP A 97 15.88 10.86 -2.56
C ASP A 97 15.13 10.85 -3.90
N GLN A 98 14.60 12.02 -4.27
CA GLN A 98 13.73 12.17 -5.42
C GLN A 98 14.49 12.13 -6.76
N ARG A 99 15.83 12.08 -6.76
CA ARG A 99 16.62 11.83 -7.97
C ARG A 99 16.47 10.39 -8.49
N GLY A 100 15.95 9.49 -7.67
CA GLY A 100 15.66 8.10 -8.04
C GLY A 100 16.89 7.21 -8.20
N THR A 101 18.08 7.66 -7.81
CA THR A 101 19.35 6.92 -7.93
C THR A 101 19.78 6.22 -6.64
N ASN A 102 19.13 6.54 -5.50
CA ASN A 102 19.46 5.96 -4.20
C ASN A 102 18.79 4.59 -4.02
N VAL A 103 19.59 3.51 -4.05
CA VAL A 103 19.10 2.13 -3.93
C VAL A 103 18.39 1.89 -2.59
N ASN A 104 18.90 2.46 -1.50
CA ASN A 104 18.35 2.27 -0.14
C ASN A 104 16.93 2.87 -0.08
N ASP A 105 16.77 4.10 -0.55
CA ASP A 105 15.48 4.81 -0.59
C ASP A 105 14.49 4.14 -1.53
N ASN A 106 14.90 3.79 -2.75
CA ASN A 106 14.02 3.18 -3.75
C ASN A 106 13.41 1.86 -3.26
N ARG A 107 14.20 1.02 -2.58
CA ARG A 107 13.75 -0.27 -2.04
C ARG A 107 12.89 -0.08 -0.79
N TYR A 108 13.30 0.78 0.13
CA TYR A 108 12.54 1.16 1.32
C TYR A 108 11.13 1.62 0.95
N PHE A 109 11.04 2.49 -0.06
CA PHE A 109 9.81 3.16 -0.40
C PHE A 109 8.70 2.21 -0.86
N ASN A 110 9.06 1.14 -1.58
CA ASN A 110 8.11 0.08 -1.95
C ASN A 110 7.50 -0.59 -0.72
N CYS A 111 8.28 -0.83 0.33
CA CYS A 111 7.79 -1.42 1.57
C CYS A 111 6.93 -0.44 2.38
N PHE A 112 7.42 0.80 2.54
CA PHE A 112 6.71 1.84 3.26
C PHE A 112 5.32 2.09 2.67
N LEU A 113 5.23 2.22 1.34
CA LEU A 113 3.95 2.47 0.68
C LEU A 113 2.97 1.29 0.80
N GLY A 114 3.48 0.06 0.86
CA GLY A 114 2.66 -1.12 1.15
C GLY A 114 2.12 -1.13 2.58
N LEU A 115 2.91 -0.67 3.55
CA LEU A 115 2.48 -0.52 4.95
C LEU A 115 1.49 0.63 5.11
N ALA A 116 1.75 1.78 4.48
CA ALA A 116 0.88 2.95 4.50
C ALA A 116 -0.52 2.62 3.95
N ALA A 117 -0.58 1.87 2.84
CA ALA A 117 -1.86 1.44 2.28
C ALA A 117 -2.58 0.38 3.13
N GLU A 118 -1.85 -0.49 3.84
CA GLU A 118 -2.46 -1.51 4.73
C GLU A 118 -3.02 -0.90 6.01
N LEU A 119 -2.26 -0.02 6.66
CA LEU A 119 -2.65 0.59 7.92
C LEU A 119 -3.55 1.82 7.73
N ASP A 120 -3.56 2.40 6.52
CA ASP A 120 -4.31 3.60 6.17
C ASP A 120 -4.06 4.76 7.16
N PHE A 121 -2.79 4.93 7.57
CA PHE A 121 -2.40 6.01 8.47
C PHE A 121 -2.25 7.34 7.73
N ASP A 122 -2.47 8.44 8.43
CA ASP A 122 -2.15 9.77 7.94
C ASP A 122 -0.63 9.99 7.89
N TRP A 123 -0.16 10.84 6.99
CA TRP A 123 1.26 11.08 6.80
C TRP A 123 1.58 12.49 6.29
N ALA A 124 2.82 12.93 6.52
CA ALA A 124 3.37 14.14 5.93
C ALA A 124 4.74 13.84 5.28
N LEU A 125 4.82 14.13 3.99
CA LEU A 125 6.03 13.94 3.19
C LEU A 125 7.03 15.06 3.50
N TRP A 126 8.26 14.69 3.83
CA TRP A 126 9.39 15.60 3.81
C TRP A 126 9.97 15.62 2.39
N THR A 127 9.82 16.69 1.62
CA THR A 127 9.15 17.99 1.91
C THR A 127 8.75 18.66 0.59
N LEU A 128 7.91 19.71 0.60
CA LEU A 128 7.52 20.42 -0.62
C LEU A 128 8.69 21.17 -1.29
N VAL A 129 9.75 21.50 -0.56
CA VAL A 129 10.77 22.46 -1.03
C VAL A 129 11.60 21.95 -2.21
N GLY A 130 12.29 22.86 -2.90
CA GLY A 130 13.27 22.53 -3.94
C GLY A 130 14.72 22.83 -3.55
N SER A 131 14.90 23.97 -2.87
CA SER A 131 16.19 24.47 -2.38
C SER A 131 16.01 25.31 -1.11
N TYR A 132 17.09 25.51 -0.36
CA TYR A 132 17.09 26.35 0.84
C TYR A 132 17.65 27.73 0.56
N TYR A 133 17.03 28.77 1.14
CA TYR A 133 17.64 30.10 1.18
C TYR A 133 19.04 30.04 1.82
N LEU A 134 19.16 29.33 2.94
CA LEU A 134 20.44 28.99 3.59
C LEU A 134 20.24 27.69 4.39
N ARG A 135 21.13 26.71 4.20
CA ARG A 135 21.20 25.51 5.04
C ARG A 135 22.65 25.10 5.22
N GLU A 136 23.06 24.89 6.46
CA GLU A 136 24.43 24.47 6.81
C GLU A 136 25.52 25.36 6.21
N GLY A 137 25.25 26.68 6.10
CA GLY A 137 26.17 27.65 5.53
C GLY A 137 26.16 27.74 4.00
N VAL A 138 25.35 26.94 3.31
CA VAL A 138 25.22 26.94 1.85
C VAL A 138 23.93 27.64 1.42
N VAL A 139 24.08 28.73 0.66
CA VAL A 139 22.95 29.43 0.02
C VAL A 139 22.50 28.63 -1.19
N GLY A 140 21.20 28.45 -1.35
CA GLY A 140 20.64 27.67 -2.46
C GLY A 140 20.98 26.19 -2.39
N LEU A 141 21.16 25.62 -1.18
CA LEU A 141 21.43 24.18 -1.06
C LEU A 141 20.28 23.38 -1.66
N ASN A 142 20.59 22.45 -2.57
CA ASN A 142 19.61 21.61 -3.25
C ASN A 142 19.05 20.55 -2.31
N GLU A 143 17.74 20.61 -2.02
CA GLU A 143 17.07 19.63 -1.17
C GLU A 143 16.60 18.45 -2.01
N VAL A 144 17.41 17.41 -2.16
CA VAL A 144 17.12 16.28 -3.07
C VAL A 144 15.96 15.37 -2.59
N TYR A 145 15.52 15.46 -1.33
CA TYR A 145 14.29 14.80 -0.84
C TYR A 145 13.03 15.61 -1.17
N GLY A 146 13.19 16.85 -1.61
CA GLY A 146 12.11 17.76 -1.95
C GLY A 146 11.25 17.36 -3.16
N VAL A 147 9.96 17.69 -3.12
CA VAL A 147 9.01 17.47 -4.23
C VAL A 147 9.36 18.35 -5.44
N MET A 148 9.73 19.60 -5.20
CA MET A 148 10.06 20.56 -6.25
C MET A 148 11.53 20.40 -6.68
N ASP A 149 11.84 20.78 -7.91
CA ASP A 149 13.21 20.91 -8.38
C ASP A 149 13.89 22.17 -7.81
N TRP A 150 15.19 22.29 -8.06
CA TRP A 150 16.03 23.28 -7.37
C TRP A 150 15.55 24.74 -7.53
N ASN A 151 15.06 25.09 -8.72
CA ASN A 151 14.58 26.44 -9.07
C ASN A 151 13.07 26.62 -8.80
N TRP A 152 12.39 25.62 -8.24
CA TRP A 152 10.96 25.63 -7.91
C TRP A 152 10.03 25.75 -9.14
N CYS A 153 10.50 25.33 -10.31
CA CYS A 153 9.73 25.41 -11.56
C CYS A 153 8.93 24.14 -11.83
N ASP A 154 9.46 22.98 -11.47
CA ASP A 154 8.90 21.68 -11.83
C ASP A 154 8.88 20.70 -10.65
N ILE A 155 8.10 19.64 -10.80
CA ILE A 155 8.13 18.49 -9.91
C ILE A 155 9.39 17.67 -10.21
N ARG A 156 10.24 17.42 -9.21
CA ARG A 156 11.48 16.66 -9.39
C ARG A 156 11.24 15.21 -9.83
N ASN A 157 10.22 14.56 -9.27
CA ASN A 157 9.91 13.16 -9.57
C ASN A 157 8.41 12.92 -9.68
N SER A 158 7.89 13.03 -10.91
CA SER A 158 6.47 12.82 -11.18
C SER A 158 6.01 11.37 -10.96
N SER A 159 6.91 10.39 -11.10
CA SER A 159 6.61 8.98 -10.83
C SER A 159 6.37 8.76 -9.33
N PHE A 160 7.21 9.34 -8.47
CA PHE A 160 7.03 9.30 -7.02
C PHE A 160 5.70 9.92 -6.59
N LEU A 161 5.37 11.12 -7.10
CA LEU A 161 4.09 11.78 -6.78
C LEU A 161 2.88 10.95 -7.19
N LYS A 162 2.91 10.34 -8.39
CA LYS A 162 1.85 9.45 -8.86
C LYS A 162 1.67 8.22 -7.98
N ARG A 163 2.75 7.73 -7.36
CA ARG A 163 2.68 6.56 -6.47
C ARG A 163 2.04 6.89 -5.12
N ILE A 164 2.37 8.06 -4.54
CA ILE A 164 1.82 8.46 -3.24
C ILE A 164 0.41 9.03 -3.32
N SER A 165 -0.02 9.55 -4.47
CA SER A 165 -1.35 10.14 -4.62
C SER A 165 -2.46 9.15 -4.27
N THR A 166 -2.24 7.86 -4.49
CA THR A 166 -3.19 6.79 -4.14
C THR A 166 -3.43 6.66 -2.65
N VAL A 167 -2.42 6.92 -1.82
CA VAL A 167 -2.51 6.89 -0.34
C VAL A 167 -2.67 8.28 0.27
N GLN A 168 -2.86 9.33 -0.55
CA GLN A 168 -3.06 10.71 -0.08
C GLN A 168 -4.44 10.89 0.54
N SER A 169 -5.44 10.19 0.01
CA SER A 169 -6.75 10.11 0.66
C SER A 169 -6.77 8.80 1.49
N PRO A 170 -7.55 8.73 2.59
CA PRO A 170 -7.78 7.50 3.37
C PRO A 170 -8.71 6.49 2.68
N PHE A 171 -8.34 5.22 2.61
CA PHE A 171 -9.18 4.14 2.05
C PHE A 171 -10.43 3.86 2.90
N GLN A 172 -10.36 4.14 4.19
CA GLN A 172 -11.42 3.92 5.16
C GLN A 172 -11.48 5.06 6.20
N GLY A 173 -12.52 5.03 7.04
CA GLY A 173 -12.65 5.94 8.18
C GLY A 173 -13.79 6.96 8.06
N PRO A 174 -13.94 7.85 9.05
CA PRO A 174 -15.00 8.84 9.09
C PRO A 174 -15.00 9.71 7.84
N GLY A 175 -16.17 9.85 7.19
CA GLY A 175 -16.29 10.58 5.92
C GLY A 175 -16.02 9.76 4.66
N TYR A 176 -15.44 8.56 4.78
CA TYR A 176 -15.11 7.66 3.65
C TYR A 176 -15.90 6.34 3.66
N ASN A 177 -16.99 6.25 4.43
CA ASN A 177 -17.91 5.11 4.46
C ASN A 177 -18.91 5.13 3.29
N GLU A 178 -18.39 5.20 2.07
CA GLU A 178 -19.18 5.38 0.84
C GLU A 178 -19.78 4.05 0.33
N SER A 179 -19.21 2.93 0.75
CA SER A 179 -19.63 1.57 0.42
C SER A 179 -19.37 0.60 1.58
N ARG A 180 -19.81 -0.66 1.44
CA ARG A 180 -19.49 -1.71 2.42
C ARG A 180 -17.99 -1.99 2.40
N SER A 181 -17.43 -2.33 3.56
CA SER A 181 -16.03 -2.77 3.67
C SER A 181 -15.77 -3.90 2.67
N HIS A 182 -14.71 -3.73 1.90
CA HIS A 182 -14.21 -4.66 0.89
C HIS A 182 -12.69 -4.56 0.83
N LYS A 183 -12.08 -5.51 0.11
CA LYS A 183 -10.65 -5.54 -0.13
C LYS A 183 -10.30 -4.95 -1.49
N LEU A 184 -9.11 -4.37 -1.56
CA LEU A 184 -8.39 -4.06 -2.80
C LEU A 184 -7.07 -4.83 -2.84
N ILE A 185 -6.56 -5.09 -4.04
CA ILE A 185 -5.24 -5.71 -4.22
C ILE A 185 -4.29 -4.61 -4.72
N PHE A 186 -3.56 -4.00 -3.80
CA PHE A 186 -2.68 -2.85 -4.03
C PHE A 186 -1.26 -3.29 -4.41
N HIS A 187 -0.64 -2.57 -5.34
CA HIS A 187 0.72 -2.83 -5.82
C HIS A 187 1.65 -1.63 -5.50
N PRO A 188 2.50 -1.72 -4.46
CA PRO A 188 3.24 -0.55 -3.94
C PRO A 188 4.26 0.06 -4.90
N MET A 189 4.84 -0.71 -5.82
CA MET A 189 5.81 -0.16 -6.76
C MET A 189 5.17 0.83 -7.74
N THR A 190 3.89 0.63 -8.08
CA THR A 190 3.15 1.48 -9.03
C THR A 190 2.16 2.43 -8.36
N GLY A 191 1.77 2.15 -7.12
CA GLY A 191 0.69 2.89 -6.46
C GLY A 191 -0.68 2.62 -7.07
N LEU A 192 -0.87 1.48 -7.73
CA LEU A 192 -2.11 1.11 -8.43
C LEU A 192 -2.73 -0.14 -7.80
N CYS A 193 -4.00 -0.41 -8.11
CA CYS A 193 -4.70 -1.60 -7.67
C CYS A 193 -5.07 -2.51 -8.84
N VAL A 194 -5.22 -3.80 -8.59
CA VAL A 194 -5.71 -4.77 -9.57
C VAL A 194 -7.15 -4.42 -9.96
N ARG A 195 -7.39 -4.30 -11.25
CA ARG A 195 -8.72 -4.03 -11.82
C ARG A 195 -8.99 -4.93 -13.02
N ARG A 196 -10.25 -5.08 -13.35
CA ARG A 196 -10.71 -5.71 -14.58
C ARG A 196 -11.16 -4.64 -15.58
N ILE A 197 -10.60 -4.66 -16.78
CA ILE A 197 -11.10 -3.82 -17.88
C ILE A 197 -12.37 -4.42 -18.48
N SER A 198 -12.34 -5.72 -18.76
CA SER A 198 -13.46 -6.49 -19.31
C SER A 198 -13.32 -7.97 -18.94
N PHE A 199 -14.35 -8.77 -19.21
CA PHE A 199 -14.31 -10.20 -18.90
C PHE A 199 -13.28 -10.98 -19.74
N PHE A 200 -13.00 -10.53 -20.97
CA PHE A 200 -12.13 -11.24 -21.91
C PHE A 200 -10.68 -10.78 -21.87
N GLN A 201 -10.40 -9.69 -21.15
CA GLN A 201 -9.06 -9.13 -21.05
C GLN A 201 -8.39 -9.58 -19.75
N PRO A 202 -7.05 -9.71 -19.75
CA PRO A 202 -6.28 -9.88 -18.54
C PRO A 202 -6.61 -8.83 -17.47
N LEU A 203 -6.44 -9.21 -16.20
CA LEU A 203 -6.39 -8.24 -15.12
C LEU A 203 -5.19 -7.33 -15.32
N GLU A 204 -5.34 -6.07 -14.93
CA GLU A 204 -4.27 -5.09 -14.99
C GLU A 204 -4.25 -4.22 -13.74
N LEU A 205 -3.21 -3.39 -13.58
CA LEU A 205 -3.17 -2.35 -12.58
C LEU A 205 -3.78 -1.05 -13.12
N GLY A 206 -4.61 -0.41 -12.31
CA GLY A 206 -5.16 0.92 -12.57
C GLY A 206 -5.48 1.67 -11.28
N PRO A 207 -6.10 2.86 -11.39
CA PRO A 207 -6.49 3.65 -10.22
C PRO A 207 -7.31 2.82 -9.24
N CYS A 208 -7.02 2.91 -7.95
CA CYS A 208 -7.71 2.13 -6.92
C CYS A 208 -9.20 2.46 -6.77
N SER A 209 -9.63 3.62 -7.27
CA SER A 209 -11.05 4.00 -7.37
C SER A 209 -11.78 3.32 -8.53
N GLU A 210 -11.07 2.66 -9.45
CA GLU A 210 -11.61 1.90 -10.58
C GLU A 210 -11.38 0.40 -10.41
N SER A 211 -10.89 -0.02 -9.23
CA SER A 211 -10.64 -1.42 -8.91
C SER A 211 -11.96 -2.13 -8.56
N ASP A 212 -12.10 -3.39 -8.95
CA ASP A 212 -13.25 -4.17 -8.48
C ASP A 212 -13.13 -4.38 -6.95
N ALA A 213 -14.27 -4.44 -6.26
CA ALA A 213 -14.31 -4.82 -4.85
C ALA A 213 -14.05 -6.34 -4.71
N TRP A 214 -13.15 -6.70 -3.80
CA TRP A 214 -12.82 -8.10 -3.50
C TRP A 214 -13.25 -8.48 -2.08
N ASP A 215 -13.60 -9.75 -1.90
CA ASP A 215 -13.67 -10.40 -0.60
C ASP A 215 -12.46 -11.34 -0.46
N TYR A 216 -11.86 -11.37 0.73
CA TYR A 216 -10.81 -12.33 1.06
C TYR A 216 -11.30 -13.28 2.14
N THR A 217 -11.64 -14.50 1.74
CA THR A 217 -12.32 -15.47 2.61
C THR A 217 -11.33 -16.12 3.60
N PRO A 218 -11.82 -16.70 4.73
CA PRO A 218 -10.98 -17.49 5.64
C PRO A 218 -10.26 -18.67 4.98
N THR A 219 -10.82 -19.19 3.88
CA THR A 219 -10.18 -20.24 3.06
C THR A 219 -9.11 -19.70 2.10
N LYS A 220 -8.71 -18.44 2.26
CA LYS A 220 -7.68 -17.74 1.47
C LYS A 220 -8.04 -17.60 0.00
N THR A 221 -9.30 -17.34 -0.32
CA THR A 221 -9.76 -17.09 -1.70
C THR A 221 -10.10 -15.62 -1.86
N LEU A 222 -9.58 -15.01 -2.92
CA LEU A 222 -9.95 -13.68 -3.39
C LEU A 222 -11.10 -13.80 -4.39
N THR A 223 -12.30 -13.39 -3.98
CA THR A 223 -13.52 -13.40 -4.81
C THR A 223 -13.94 -11.99 -5.15
N LEU A 224 -14.47 -11.77 -6.35
CA LEU A 224 -15.08 -10.50 -6.73
C LEU A 224 -16.44 -10.36 -6.02
N THR A 225 -16.59 -9.32 -5.22
CA THR A 225 -17.77 -9.08 -4.38
C THR A 225 -19.04 -9.06 -5.24
N GLY A 226 -20.04 -9.83 -4.82
CA GLY A 226 -21.32 -9.95 -5.53
C GLY A 226 -21.29 -10.82 -6.80
N THR A 227 -20.21 -11.58 -7.03
CA THR A 227 -20.10 -12.51 -8.16
C THR A 227 -19.62 -13.90 -7.72
N TYR A 228 -19.60 -14.85 -8.65
CA TYR A 228 -19.03 -16.19 -8.43
C TYR A 228 -17.56 -16.30 -8.85
N PHE A 229 -16.93 -15.19 -9.27
CA PHE A 229 -15.58 -15.21 -9.79
C PHE A 229 -14.55 -15.10 -8.66
N CYS A 230 -13.48 -15.89 -8.77
CA CYS A 230 -12.29 -15.78 -7.95
C CYS A 230 -11.03 -15.67 -8.80
N LEU A 231 -10.00 -15.08 -8.20
CA LEU A 231 -8.67 -15.02 -8.76
C LEU A 231 -8.04 -16.41 -8.82
N GLN A 232 -7.49 -16.78 -9.97
CA GLN A 232 -6.84 -18.07 -10.20
C GLN A 232 -5.49 -17.90 -10.89
N ALA A 233 -4.53 -18.70 -10.43
CA ALA A 233 -3.28 -18.94 -11.14
C ALA A 233 -3.48 -20.00 -12.23
N ASP A 234 -2.75 -19.85 -13.34
CA ASP A 234 -2.80 -20.82 -14.45
C ASP A 234 -1.47 -21.58 -14.59
N LYS A 235 -0.47 -20.94 -15.19
CA LYS A 235 0.91 -21.43 -15.27
C LYS A 235 1.87 -20.24 -15.22
N SER A 236 3.15 -20.52 -14.99
CA SER A 236 4.16 -19.45 -14.96
C SER A 236 4.19 -18.71 -16.30
N GLY A 237 4.28 -17.38 -16.24
CA GLY A 237 4.30 -16.49 -17.40
C GLY A 237 2.94 -16.29 -18.07
N GLN A 238 1.83 -16.69 -17.45
CA GLN A 238 0.48 -16.43 -17.97
C GLN A 238 -0.29 -15.43 -17.13
N PRO A 239 -1.25 -14.70 -17.75
CA PRO A 239 -2.12 -13.79 -17.02
C PRO A 239 -2.83 -14.47 -15.85
N ALA A 240 -2.93 -13.76 -14.73
CA ALA A 240 -3.85 -14.17 -13.68
C ALA A 240 -5.29 -14.05 -14.23
N LYS A 241 -6.12 -15.06 -13.98
CA LYS A 241 -7.47 -15.14 -14.56
C LYS A 241 -8.55 -15.17 -13.49
N LEU A 242 -9.76 -14.86 -13.92
CA LEU A 242 -10.97 -15.07 -13.12
C LEU A 242 -11.61 -16.39 -13.50
N GLY A 243 -11.88 -17.23 -12.52
CA GLY A 243 -12.59 -18.49 -12.71
C GLY A 243 -13.72 -18.66 -11.71
N ILE A 244 -14.55 -19.67 -11.93
CA ILE A 244 -15.69 -20.02 -11.04
C ILE A 244 -15.36 -21.16 -10.08
N MET A 245 -14.27 -21.89 -10.32
CA MET A 245 -13.84 -23.04 -9.50
C MET A 245 -12.95 -22.58 -8.33
N CYS A 246 -13.58 -22.02 -7.30
CA CYS A 246 -12.89 -21.34 -6.19
C CYS A 246 -12.46 -22.25 -5.03
N THR A 247 -12.60 -23.55 -5.21
CA THR A 247 -12.18 -24.58 -4.26
C THR A 247 -10.80 -25.16 -4.58
N ASN A 248 -10.32 -24.99 -5.82
CA ASN A 248 -9.06 -25.55 -6.28
C ASN A 248 -7.84 -24.86 -5.63
N SER A 249 -6.72 -25.57 -5.53
CA SER A 249 -5.48 -25.04 -4.94
C SER A 249 -4.98 -23.77 -5.64
N ASN A 250 -5.16 -23.69 -6.97
CA ASN A 250 -4.73 -22.56 -7.78
C ASN A 250 -5.60 -21.29 -7.59
N SER A 251 -6.69 -21.39 -6.82
CA SER A 251 -7.54 -20.26 -6.41
C SER A 251 -7.30 -19.80 -4.95
N LYS A 252 -6.33 -20.42 -4.27
CA LYS A 252 -5.97 -20.07 -2.90
C LYS A 252 -4.73 -19.19 -2.90
N TRP A 253 -4.82 -18.01 -2.30
CA TRP A 253 -3.80 -16.97 -2.31
C TRP A 253 -3.32 -16.67 -0.90
N GLN A 254 -2.02 -16.81 -0.66
CA GLN A 254 -1.42 -16.57 0.65
C GLN A 254 -0.25 -15.60 0.53
N ALA A 255 -0.15 -14.66 1.47
CA ALA A 255 1.07 -13.90 1.69
C ALA A 255 2.15 -14.79 2.32
N ILE A 256 3.13 -15.24 1.52
CA ILE A 256 4.11 -16.26 1.94
C ILE A 256 5.44 -15.69 2.46
N SER A 257 5.72 -14.41 2.22
CA SER A 257 7.04 -13.82 2.49
C SER A 257 7.12 -13.05 3.81
N ASP A 258 8.32 -12.71 4.26
CA ASP A 258 8.58 -11.89 5.46
C ASP A 258 7.89 -10.53 5.37
N SER A 259 7.91 -9.89 4.19
CA SER A 259 7.21 -8.63 3.92
C SER A 259 5.68 -8.76 3.84
N LYS A 260 5.15 -9.99 3.81
CA LYS A 260 3.74 -10.31 3.56
C LYS A 260 3.19 -9.77 2.25
N MET A 261 4.05 -9.53 1.25
CA MET A 261 3.63 -8.97 -0.05
C MET A 261 3.75 -9.93 -1.24
N HIS A 262 4.31 -11.12 -1.06
CA HIS A 262 4.23 -12.15 -2.10
C HIS A 262 2.92 -12.92 -1.98
N LEU A 263 1.90 -12.51 -2.74
CA LEU A 263 0.63 -13.24 -2.84
C LEU A 263 0.81 -14.45 -3.74
N SER A 264 0.89 -15.63 -3.13
CA SER A 264 1.19 -16.89 -3.80
C SER A 264 0.04 -17.86 -3.85
N SER A 265 -0.07 -18.59 -4.95
CA SER A 265 -1.02 -19.66 -5.21
C SER A 265 -0.33 -20.93 -5.69
N LYS A 266 -0.90 -22.09 -5.39
CA LYS A 266 -0.29 -23.40 -5.65
C LYS A 266 -1.00 -24.12 -6.79
N LEU A 267 -0.25 -24.46 -7.84
CA LEU A 267 -0.74 -25.27 -8.96
C LEU A 267 -0.96 -26.73 -8.55
N GLN A 268 -1.66 -27.49 -9.40
CA GLN A 268 -1.93 -28.91 -9.16
C GLN A 268 -0.66 -29.76 -9.11
N ASP A 269 0.38 -29.38 -9.86
CA ASP A 269 1.70 -30.01 -9.84
C ASP A 269 2.53 -29.67 -8.58
N GLY A 270 1.99 -28.82 -7.71
CA GLY A 270 2.61 -28.39 -6.46
C GLY A 270 3.50 -27.15 -6.56
N THR A 271 3.66 -26.58 -7.76
CA THR A 271 4.44 -25.36 -7.99
C THR A 271 3.75 -24.15 -7.37
N ASN A 272 4.50 -23.32 -6.64
CA ASN A 272 4.01 -22.06 -6.10
C ASN A 272 4.33 -20.92 -7.07
N LEU A 273 3.29 -20.21 -7.49
CA LEU A 273 3.43 -18.98 -8.26
C LEU A 273 3.03 -17.79 -7.41
N CYS A 274 3.61 -16.63 -7.68
CA CYS A 274 3.26 -15.34 -7.11
C CYS A 274 2.61 -14.46 -8.17
N LEU A 275 1.72 -13.56 -7.73
CA LEU A 275 1.32 -12.44 -8.59
C LEU A 275 2.54 -11.63 -8.99
N ASP A 276 2.55 -11.17 -10.23
CA ASP A 276 3.58 -10.35 -10.83
C ASP A 276 2.93 -9.34 -11.78
N VAL A 277 3.64 -8.27 -12.11
CA VAL A 277 3.19 -7.27 -13.08
C VAL A 277 4.27 -6.98 -14.11
N ASP A 278 3.87 -6.83 -15.37
CA ASP A 278 4.75 -6.38 -16.44
C ASP A 278 4.81 -4.86 -16.59
N SER A 279 5.63 -4.36 -17.51
CA SER A 279 5.76 -2.93 -17.80
C SER A 279 4.50 -2.30 -18.44
N LYS A 280 3.53 -3.12 -18.85
CA LYS A 280 2.23 -2.69 -19.39
C LYS A 280 1.13 -2.75 -18.34
N ASN A 281 1.50 -2.96 -17.07
CA ASN A 281 0.58 -3.12 -15.94
C ASN A 281 -0.31 -4.37 -15.99
N VAL A 282 -0.05 -5.33 -16.88
CA VAL A 282 -0.84 -6.56 -16.91
C VAL A 282 -0.39 -7.49 -15.79
N VAL A 283 -1.37 -8.10 -15.10
CA VAL A 283 -1.14 -8.97 -13.94
C VAL A 283 -0.99 -10.41 -14.39
N PHE A 284 0.14 -11.03 -14.06
CA PHE A 284 0.49 -12.41 -14.40
C PHE A 284 0.82 -13.21 -13.15
N THR A 285 1.06 -14.51 -13.35
CA THR A 285 1.62 -15.39 -12.33
C THR A 285 2.99 -15.91 -12.75
N ASN A 286 3.99 -15.79 -11.89
CA ASN A 286 5.36 -16.28 -12.12
C ASN A 286 5.89 -17.02 -10.90
N THR A 287 6.98 -17.76 -11.05
CA THR A 287 7.72 -18.29 -9.90
C THR A 287 8.07 -17.15 -8.95
N CYS A 288 7.81 -17.37 -7.66
CA CYS A 288 8.09 -16.38 -6.63
C CYS A 288 9.61 -16.08 -6.56
N LYS A 289 9.99 -14.80 -6.64
CA LYS A 289 11.40 -14.37 -6.56
C LYS A 289 11.73 -13.73 -5.21
N CYS A 290 13.03 -13.63 -4.92
CA CYS A 290 13.58 -12.90 -3.77
C CYS A 290 13.03 -13.27 -2.38
N LEU A 291 12.56 -14.50 -2.18
CA LEU A 291 11.98 -14.92 -0.89
C LEU A 291 13.00 -14.94 0.25
N SER A 292 14.28 -15.20 -0.02
CA SER A 292 15.34 -15.19 1.00
C SER A 292 16.74 -15.05 0.40
N LYS A 293 17.70 -14.62 1.23
CA LYS A 293 19.17 -14.63 1.02
C LYS A 293 19.73 -13.73 -0.08
N ASP A 294 19.09 -13.70 -1.25
CA ASP A 294 19.59 -12.94 -2.39
C ASP A 294 19.37 -11.44 -2.19
N LYS A 295 20.47 -10.69 -2.03
CA LYS A 295 20.49 -9.24 -1.83
C LYS A 295 20.43 -8.42 -3.12
N THR A 296 20.76 -9.02 -4.27
CA THR A 296 20.71 -8.33 -5.57
C THR A 296 19.32 -8.44 -6.20
N CYS A 297 18.51 -9.38 -5.73
CA CYS A 297 17.15 -9.61 -6.20
C CYS A 297 16.20 -8.44 -5.87
N ASP A 298 15.35 -8.09 -6.83
CA ASP A 298 14.30 -7.08 -6.68
C ASP A 298 12.90 -7.72 -6.72
N PRO A 299 12.18 -7.75 -5.58
CA PRO A 299 10.84 -8.32 -5.50
C PRO A 299 9.73 -7.36 -5.93
N ALA A 300 10.03 -6.10 -6.26
CA ALA A 300 9.04 -5.02 -6.30
C ALA A 300 7.84 -5.29 -7.24
N SER A 301 8.05 -5.96 -8.38
CA SER A 301 6.98 -6.33 -9.31
C SER A 301 6.04 -7.44 -8.80
N GLN A 302 6.46 -8.21 -7.79
CA GLN A 302 5.68 -9.28 -7.17
C GLN A 302 5.11 -8.88 -5.81
N TRP A 303 5.28 -7.63 -5.39
CA TRP A 303 4.74 -7.14 -4.14
C TRP A 303 3.31 -6.63 -4.33
N PHE A 304 2.37 -7.38 -3.77
CA PHE A 304 0.96 -7.05 -3.71
C PHE A 304 0.49 -7.10 -2.26
N LYS A 305 -0.37 -6.17 -1.88
CA LYS A 305 -0.96 -6.06 -0.56
C LYS A 305 -2.47 -6.14 -0.65
N ILE A 306 -3.09 -6.96 0.17
CA ILE A 306 -4.56 -6.97 0.33
C ILE A 306 -4.86 -5.90 1.37
N ILE A 307 -5.56 -4.83 0.98
CA ILE A 307 -5.87 -3.69 1.85
C ILE A 307 -7.38 -3.53 2.01
N ASP A 308 -7.79 -2.87 3.08
CA ASP A 308 -9.20 -2.54 3.36
C ASP A 308 -9.61 -1.23 2.70
N SER A 309 -10.87 -1.15 2.27
CA SER A 309 -11.48 0.06 1.71
C SER A 309 -12.97 0.10 2.00
N THR A 310 -13.48 1.31 2.25
CA THR A 310 -14.92 1.62 2.30
C THR A 310 -15.31 2.64 1.23
N ARG A 311 -14.39 3.01 0.34
CA ARG A 311 -14.68 3.94 -0.77
C ARG A 311 -15.61 3.34 -1.79
N LYS A 312 -16.34 4.18 -2.50
CA LYS A 312 -17.16 3.75 -3.63
C LYS A 312 -16.26 3.56 -4.83
N GLN A 313 -16.42 2.42 -5.48
CA GLN A 313 -15.75 2.14 -6.74
C GLN A 313 -16.49 2.83 -7.88
N ASN A 314 -15.76 3.55 -8.71
CA ASN A 314 -16.21 4.06 -10.00
C ASN A 314 -16.20 2.90 -11.00
N THR A 315 -16.95 1.82 -10.71
CA THR A 315 -17.06 0.72 -11.66
C THR A 315 -17.69 1.27 -12.94
N THR A 316 -16.95 1.18 -14.04
CA THR A 316 -17.55 1.23 -15.39
C THR A 316 -18.74 0.28 -15.38
N LYS A 317 -19.90 0.81 -15.78
CA LYS A 317 -21.22 0.17 -15.71
C LYS A 317 -21.11 -1.34 -15.97
N SER A 318 -21.68 -2.12 -15.04
CA SER A 318 -21.97 -3.55 -15.20
C SER A 318 -22.29 -3.87 -16.67
N PHE A 319 -21.52 -4.78 -17.27
CA PHE A 319 -21.64 -5.19 -18.67
C PHE A 319 -23.06 -5.71 -19.01
N PHE A 320 -23.87 -6.02 -18.00
CA PHE A 320 -25.30 -6.33 -18.13
C PHE A 320 -26.16 -5.16 -18.64
N GLN A 321 -25.62 -3.95 -18.77
CA GLN A 321 -26.28 -2.83 -19.46
C GLN A 321 -25.87 -2.66 -20.94
N SER A 322 -25.03 -3.55 -21.50
CA SER A 322 -24.80 -3.56 -22.93
C SER A 322 -25.97 -4.30 -23.62
N LYS A 323 -26.77 -3.56 -24.41
CA LYS A 323 -27.83 -4.12 -25.29
C LYS A 323 -27.34 -5.25 -26.22
N GLN A 324 -26.03 -5.47 -26.34
CA GLN A 324 -25.41 -6.46 -27.22
C GLN A 324 -25.45 -7.90 -26.68
N ILE A 325 -25.49 -8.14 -25.36
CA ILE A 325 -25.55 -9.51 -24.82
C ILE A 325 -26.94 -10.13 -24.95
N ALA A 326 -28.01 -9.34 -24.80
CA ALA A 326 -29.37 -9.80 -25.07
C ALA A 326 -29.55 -10.24 -26.54
N GLN A 327 -28.82 -9.59 -27.45
CA GLN A 327 -28.80 -9.94 -28.88
C GLN A 327 -28.00 -11.22 -29.14
N PHE A 328 -26.90 -11.44 -28.42
CA PHE A 328 -26.10 -12.66 -28.55
C PHE A 328 -26.82 -13.89 -27.99
N LEU A 329 -27.44 -13.78 -26.81
CA LEU A 329 -28.24 -14.86 -26.22
C LEU A 329 -29.54 -15.10 -27.00
N GLY A 330 -30.22 -14.04 -27.48
CA GLY A 330 -31.42 -14.18 -28.31
C GLY A 330 -31.16 -14.87 -29.66
N ASN A 331 -30.00 -14.61 -30.28
CA ASN A 331 -29.62 -15.27 -31.53
C ASN A 331 -29.16 -16.72 -31.32
N THR A 332 -28.62 -17.08 -30.15
CA THR A 332 -28.18 -18.46 -29.88
C THR A 332 -29.37 -19.38 -29.57
N PHE A 333 -30.44 -18.85 -28.98
CA PHE A 333 -31.67 -19.61 -28.71
C PHE A 333 -32.64 -19.72 -29.91
N SER A 334 -32.45 -18.92 -30.96
CA SER A 334 -33.28 -19.01 -32.18
C SER A 334 -32.84 -20.12 -33.15
N TYR A 335 -31.75 -20.85 -32.85
CA TYR A 335 -31.26 -21.99 -33.63
C TYR A 335 -31.44 -23.35 -32.91
N ILE A 336 -32.16 -23.38 -31.77
CA ILE A 336 -32.44 -24.62 -31.00
C ILE A 336 -33.95 -24.78 -30.72
N LEU A 337 -34.81 -24.29 -31.60
CA LEU A 337 -36.24 -24.64 -31.63
C LEU A 337 -36.68 -24.96 -33.05
#